data_AF-A0AAN4R1R4-F1
#
_entry.id   AF-A0AAN4R1R4-F1
#
_cell.length_a   1.000
_cell.length_b   1.000
_cell.length_c   1.000
_cell.angle_alpha   90.00
_cell.angle_beta   90.00
_cell.angle_gamma   90.00
#
_symmetry.space_group_name_H-M   'P 1'
#
loop_
_entity.id
_entity.type
_entity.pdbx_description
1 polymer ?
#
loop_
_entity_poly.entity_id
_entity_poly.type
_entity_poly.pdbx_seq_one_letter_code
_entity_poly.pdbx_strand_id
1 'polypeptide(L)'
;MQQATTAGVRVEGVKCLAACQRGCTATLSMPGKWSWLLGGLRPELAEDLMVYAKAYEHSRSGTVMPSKRPESLRDIILGRFPGQLSPSGESLQPAAPAQPAASERLS
;
A
#
# COMPACT_ATOMS: atom_id res chain seq x y z
N MET A 1 10.56 10.82 -3.87
CA MET A 1 9.55 9.77 -4.08
C MET A 1 8.55 10.34 -5.08
N GLN A 2 8.26 9.64 -6.17
CA GLN A 2 7.42 10.16 -7.26
C GLN A 2 5.95 9.91 -6.97
N GLN A 3 5.10 10.87 -7.34
CA GLN A 3 3.65 10.81 -7.18
C GLN A 3 2.98 11.06 -8.53
N ALA A 4 1.91 10.34 -8.82
CA ALA A 4 1.06 10.57 -9.98
C ALA A 4 -0.39 10.68 -9.54
N THR A 5 -1.21 11.42 -10.28
CA THR A 5 -2.66 11.53 -10.01
C THR A 5 -3.43 11.28 -11.29
N THR A 6 -4.36 10.33 -11.25
CA THR A 6 -5.21 9.97 -12.37
C THR A 6 -6.61 9.70 -11.86
N ALA A 7 -7.62 10.38 -12.44
CA ALA A 7 -9.04 10.13 -12.15
C ALA A 7 -9.39 10.07 -10.64
N GLY A 8 -8.85 11.01 -9.84
CA GLY A 8 -9.11 11.06 -8.39
C GLY A 8 -8.30 10.06 -7.55
N VAL A 9 -7.50 9.19 -8.18
CA VAL A 9 -6.57 8.28 -7.50
C VAL A 9 -5.18 8.91 -7.44
N ARG A 10 -4.64 8.98 -6.22
CA ARG A 10 -3.25 9.38 -5.93
C ARG A 10 -2.40 8.12 -5.84
N VAL A 11 -1.37 8.04 -6.68
CA VAL A 11 -0.42 6.93 -6.72
C VAL A 11 0.89 7.40 -6.12
N GLU A 12 1.40 6.64 -5.14
CA GLU A 12 2.64 6.94 -4.44
C GLU A 12 3.51 5.70 -4.38
N GLY A 13 4.80 5.85 -4.67
CA GLY A 13 5.75 4.76 -4.48
C GLY A 13 5.97 4.48 -2.99
N VAL A 14 5.86 3.21 -2.57
CA VAL A 14 6.18 2.77 -1.20
C VAL A 14 7.41 1.87 -1.25
N LYS A 15 8.34 2.04 -0.29
CA LYS A 15 9.62 1.29 -0.29
C LYS A 15 9.44 -0.20 -0.07
N CYS A 16 8.51 -0.60 0.81
CA CYS A 16 8.32 -2.00 1.17
C CYS A 16 6.89 -2.24 1.68
N LEU A 17 6.27 -3.34 1.20
CA LEU A 17 5.02 -3.88 1.72
C LEU A 17 5.21 -5.29 2.32
N ALA A 18 6.46 -5.73 2.49
CA ALA A 18 6.86 -7.05 2.98
C ALA A 18 6.19 -8.24 2.26
N ALA A 19 5.76 -8.04 1.02
CA ALA A 19 5.02 -9.02 0.21
C ALA A 19 5.83 -9.53 -1.00
N CYS A 20 7.16 -9.64 -0.85
CA CYS A 20 8.07 -9.90 -1.97
C CYS A 20 7.75 -11.19 -2.75
N GLN A 21 7.28 -12.24 -2.06
CA GLN A 21 6.90 -13.52 -2.68
C GLN A 21 5.58 -13.47 -3.46
N ARG A 22 4.91 -12.31 -3.47
CA ARG A 22 3.62 -12.11 -4.13
C ARG A 22 3.73 -11.28 -5.42
N GLY A 23 4.94 -11.03 -5.93
CA GLY A 23 5.14 -10.23 -7.15
C GLY A 23 4.82 -8.74 -6.93
N CYS A 24 4.37 -8.04 -7.97
CA CYS A 24 3.98 -6.64 -7.83
C CYS A 24 2.80 -6.50 -6.86
N THR A 25 2.94 -5.57 -5.92
CA THR A 25 1.98 -5.35 -4.84
C THR A 25 1.61 -3.88 -4.76
N ALA A 26 0.39 -3.62 -4.29
CA ALA A 26 -0.11 -2.27 -4.07
C ALA A 26 -1.02 -2.24 -2.84
N THR A 27 -1.18 -1.06 -2.28
CA THR A 27 -2.21 -0.80 -1.27
C THR A 27 -3.27 0.12 -1.81
N LEU A 28 -4.50 -0.08 -1.35
CA LEU A 28 -5.60 0.86 -1.57
C LEU A 28 -6.14 1.31 -0.22
N SER A 29 -6.11 2.61 0.02
CA SER A 29 -6.47 3.20 1.31
C SER A 29 -7.23 4.51 1.11
N MET A 30 -8.09 4.81 2.07
CA MET A 30 -8.79 6.09 2.21
C MET A 30 -9.10 6.30 3.69
N PRO A 31 -9.03 7.54 4.19
CA PRO A 31 -9.38 7.83 5.58
C PRO A 31 -10.76 7.27 5.97
N GLY A 32 -10.83 6.63 7.15
CA GLY A 32 -12.08 6.05 7.67
C GLY A 32 -12.55 4.75 7.00
N LYS A 33 -11.80 4.20 6.04
CA LYS A 33 -12.16 2.97 5.31
C LYS A 33 -11.16 1.85 5.56
N TRP A 34 -11.57 0.58 5.40
CA TRP A 34 -10.62 -0.53 5.37
C TRP A 34 -9.59 -0.31 4.27
N SER A 35 -8.32 -0.58 4.55
CA SER A 35 -7.25 -0.60 3.57
C SER A 35 -7.01 -2.02 3.09
N TRP A 36 -6.58 -2.17 1.84
CA TRP A 36 -6.31 -3.45 1.21
C TRP A 36 -4.85 -3.58 0.82
N LEU A 37 -4.28 -4.76 1.03
CA LEU A 37 -3.02 -5.18 0.44
C LEU A 37 -3.32 -6.12 -0.73
N LEU A 38 -2.86 -5.74 -1.92
CA LEU A 38 -3.06 -6.47 -3.16
C LEU A 38 -1.72 -7.02 -3.64
N GLY A 39 -1.70 -8.22 -4.24
CA GLY A 39 -0.49 -8.83 -4.78
C GLY A 39 -0.75 -9.66 -6.03
N GLY A 40 0.29 -9.99 -6.79
CA GLY A 40 0.17 -10.65 -8.09
C GLY A 40 -0.24 -9.69 -9.20
N LEU A 41 0.00 -8.39 -9.02
CA LEU A 41 -0.30 -7.38 -10.03
C LEU A 41 0.58 -7.58 -11.26
N ARG A 42 0.01 -7.30 -12.43
CA ARG A 42 0.69 -7.29 -13.73
C ARG A 42 0.18 -6.09 -14.53
N PRO A 43 0.93 -5.57 -15.52
CA PRO A 43 0.51 -4.41 -16.30
C PRO A 43 -0.89 -4.55 -16.92
N GLU A 44 -1.27 -5.76 -17.32
CA GLU A 44 -2.57 -6.04 -17.96
C GLU A 44 -3.75 -5.88 -16.98
N LEU A 45 -3.48 -5.87 -15.67
CA LEU A 45 -4.50 -5.70 -14.63
C LEU A 45 -4.74 -4.23 -14.26
N ALA A 46 -4.02 -3.28 -14.87
CA ALA A 46 -4.08 -1.87 -14.49
C ALA A 46 -5.48 -1.27 -14.65
N GLU A 47 -6.17 -1.57 -15.75
CA GLU A 47 -7.53 -1.05 -15.99
C GLU A 47 -8.53 -1.61 -14.96
N ASP A 48 -8.51 -2.92 -14.73
CA ASP A 48 -9.35 -3.56 -13.73
C ASP A 48 -9.03 -3.09 -12.30
N LEU A 49 -7.77 -2.77 -12.00
CA LEU A 49 -7.39 -2.16 -10.72
C LEU A 49 -8.03 -0.79 -10.54
N MET A 50 -8.17 0.00 -11.60
CA MET A 50 -8.89 1.28 -11.55
C MET A 50 -10.39 1.09 -11.35
N VAL A 51 -10.99 0.05 -11.94
CA VAL A 51 -12.38 -0.33 -11.67
C VAL A 51 -12.56 -0.70 -10.19
N TYR A 52 -11.64 -1.48 -9.62
CA TYR A 52 -11.62 -1.80 -8.19
C TYR A 52 -11.50 -0.52 -7.35
N ALA A 53 -10.59 0.39 -7.70
CA ALA A 53 -10.38 1.64 -6.98
C ALA A 53 -11.64 2.51 -6.93
N LYS A 54 -12.40 2.56 -8.04
CA LYS A 54 -13.69 3.27 -8.09
C LYS A 54 -14.77 2.58 -7.26
N ALA A 55 -14.86 1.25 -7.29
CA ALA A 55 -15.78 0.51 -6.43
C ALA A 55 -15.46 0.72 -4.93
N TYR A 56 -14.17 0.81 -4.60
CA TYR A 56 -13.69 1.13 -3.26
C TYR A 56 -14.04 2.56 -2.82
N GLU A 57 -13.86 3.54 -3.71
CA GLU A 57 -14.27 4.93 -3.47
C GLU A 57 -15.77 5.02 -3.13
N HIS A 58 -16.63 4.31 -3.85
CA HIS A 58 -18.07 4.30 -3.58
C HIS A 58 -18.47 3.49 -2.33
N SER A 59 -17.58 2.65 -1.81
CA SER A 59 -17.87 1.84 -0.61
C SER A 59 -17.86 2.70 0.65
N ARG A 60 -18.91 2.60 1.47
CA ARG A 60 -19.00 3.33 2.75
C ARG A 60 -17.90 2.95 3.74
N SER A 61 -17.56 1.66 3.81
CA SER A 61 -16.56 1.13 4.76
C SER A 61 -15.23 0.79 4.10
N GLY A 62 -15.09 0.95 2.78
CA GLY A 62 -13.94 0.46 2.01
C GLY A 62 -13.96 -1.03 1.74
N THR A 63 -15.05 -1.74 2.07
CA THR A 63 -15.19 -3.15 1.67
C THR A 63 -15.71 -3.23 0.25
N VAL A 64 -14.97 -3.89 -0.65
CA VAL A 64 -15.43 -4.25 -2.00
C VAL A 64 -15.79 -5.73 -1.97
N MET A 65 -17.08 -6.04 -2.15
CA MET A 65 -17.56 -7.42 -2.11
C MET A 65 -16.96 -8.24 -3.27
N PRO A 66 -16.72 -9.55 -3.10
CA PRO A 66 -16.23 -10.42 -4.17
C PRO A 66 -16.99 -10.28 -5.50
N SER A 67 -18.31 -10.17 -5.45
CA SER A 67 -19.18 -9.98 -6.64
C SER A 67 -19.05 -8.63 -7.35
N LYS A 68 -18.38 -7.65 -6.73
CA LYS A 68 -18.13 -6.32 -7.30
C LYS A 68 -16.70 -6.15 -7.80
N ARG A 69 -15.87 -7.20 -7.69
CA ARG A 69 -14.49 -7.19 -8.20
C ARG A 69 -14.50 -7.70 -9.65
N PRO A 70 -13.67 -7.12 -10.53
CA PRO A 70 -13.37 -7.73 -11.82
C PRO A 70 -12.86 -9.16 -11.64
N GLU A 71 -13.19 -10.04 -12.59
CA GLU A 71 -12.83 -11.47 -12.51
C GLU A 71 -11.32 -11.67 -12.42
N SER A 72 -10.56 -10.86 -13.15
CA SER A 72 -9.10 -10.84 -13.15
C SER A 72 -8.48 -10.52 -11.79
N LEU A 73 -9.25 -9.95 -10.85
CA LEU A 73 -8.84 -9.56 -9.50
C LEU A 73 -9.45 -10.44 -8.40
N ARG A 74 -10.05 -11.58 -8.76
CA ARG A 74 -10.72 -12.50 -7.82
C ARG A 74 -9.83 -12.93 -6.65
N ASP A 75 -8.55 -13.20 -6.92
CA ASP A 75 -7.60 -13.76 -5.94
C ASP A 75 -6.49 -12.78 -5.54
N ILE A 76 -6.66 -11.48 -5.81
CA ILE A 76 -5.58 -10.50 -5.66
C ILE A 76 -5.36 -10.02 -4.21
N ILE A 77 -6.31 -10.31 -3.31
CA ILE A 77 -6.29 -9.82 -1.94
C ILE A 77 -5.32 -10.66 -1.09
N LEU A 78 -4.33 -10.00 -0.52
CA LEU A 78 -3.41 -10.59 0.47
C LEU A 78 -3.88 -10.35 1.90
N GLY A 79 -4.60 -9.26 2.13
CA GLY A 79 -5.13 -8.91 3.44
C GLY A 79 -5.82 -7.57 3.46
N ARG A 80 -6.44 -7.24 4.59
CA ARG A 80 -7.01 -5.92 4.89
C ARG A 80 -6.64 -5.47 6.29
N PHE A 81 -6.54 -4.17 6.48
CA PHE A 81 -6.18 -3.55 7.74
C PHE A 81 -6.98 -2.26 7.96
N PRO A 82 -7.21 -1.80 9.19
CA PRO A 82 -7.94 -0.56 9.44
C PRO A 82 -7.27 0.63 8.74
N GLY A 83 -8.07 1.53 8.16
CA GLY A 83 -7.58 2.67 7.38
C GLY A 83 -6.66 3.63 8.12
N GLN A 84 -6.76 3.64 9.45
CA GLN A 84 -5.85 4.31 10.36
C GLN A 84 -5.81 3.50 11.67
N LEU A 85 -4.63 3.03 12.06
CA LEU A 85 -4.23 3.12 13.47
C LEU A 85 -3.86 4.60 13.68
N SER A 86 -4.34 5.22 14.75
CA SER A 86 -4.21 6.65 15.09
C SER A 86 -2.94 7.35 14.55
N PRO A 87 -3.02 8.56 13.98
CA PRO A 87 -1.84 9.33 13.59
C PRO A 87 -1.25 10.01 14.84
N SER A 88 -0.32 9.35 15.54
CA SER A 88 0.75 10.11 16.19
C SER A 88 1.80 10.33 15.13
N GLY A 89 1.76 11.51 14.52
CA GLY A 89 2.70 11.94 13.48
C GLY A 89 4.10 12.12 14.03
N GLU A 90 4.80 11.03 14.32
CA GLU A 90 6.25 11.04 14.26
C GLU A 90 6.61 10.64 12.83
N SER A 91 7.06 11.64 12.06
CA SER A 91 7.78 11.39 10.82
C SER A 91 8.84 10.34 11.15
N LEU A 92 8.73 9.14 10.59
CA LEU A 92 9.78 8.12 10.67
C LEU A 92 10.96 8.64 9.84
N GLN A 93 11.68 9.61 10.40
CA GLN A 93 13.00 9.99 9.94
C GLN A 93 13.83 8.71 10.01
N PRO A 94 14.53 8.32 8.93
CA PRO A 94 15.45 7.20 9.03
C PRO A 94 16.45 7.55 10.14
N ALA A 95 16.52 6.71 11.17
CA ALA A 95 17.51 6.84 12.23
C ALA A 95 18.88 7.04 11.56
N ALA A 96 19.54 8.15 11.88
CA ALA A 96 20.89 8.41 11.40
C ALA A 96 21.75 7.17 11.68
N PRO A 97 22.63 6.75 10.75
CA PRO A 97 23.46 5.58 10.97
C PRO A 97 24.25 5.78 12.27
N ALA A 98 24.14 4.80 13.18
CA ALA A 98 24.94 4.78 14.39
C ALA A 98 26.41 4.90 13.98
N GLN A 99 27.06 5.98 14.42
CA GLN A 99 28.50 6.13 14.21
C GLN A 99 29.18 4.93 14.91
N PRO A 100 30.10 4.22 14.24
CA PRO A 100 30.85 3.18 14.93
C PRO A 100 31.65 3.84 16.05
N ALA A 101 31.54 3.30 17.26
CA ALA A 101 32.34 3.72 18.39
C ALA A 101 33.81 3.69 17.97
N ALA A 102 34.48 4.83 18.11
CA ALA A 102 35.88 4.98 17.80
C ALA A 102 36.69 3.93 18.55
N SER A 103 37.52 3.22 17.80
CA SER A 103 38.54 2.33 18.34
C SER A 103 39.56 3.17 19.09
N GLU A 104 39.43 3.25 20.42
CA GLU A 104 40.51 3.74 21.26
C GLU A 104 41.53 2.62 21.44
N ARG A 105 42.65 2.83 20.76
CA ARG A 105 43.82 1.97 20.71
C ARG A 105 44.51 1.94 22.07
N LEU A 106 44.88 0.74 22.49
CA LEU A 106 46.21 0.37 22.99
C LEU A 106 46.99 1.46 23.78
N SER A 107 47.07 1.28 25.09
CA SER A 107 48.31 1.45 25.88
C SER A 107 48.22 0.55 27.11
#